data_AF-A0A3D0W9Z9-F1
#
_entry.id   AF-A0A3D0W9Z9-F1
#
_cell.length_a   1.000
_cell.length_b   1.000
_cell.length_c   1.000
_cell.angle_alpha   90.00
_cell.angle_beta   90.00
_cell.angle_gamma   90.00
#
_symmetry.space_group_name_H-M   'P 1'
#
loop_
_entity.id
_entity.type
_entity.pdbx_description
1 polymer ?
#
loop_
_entity_poly.entity_id
_entity_poly.type
_entity_poly.pdbx_seq_one_letter_code
_entity_poly.pdbx_strand_id
1 'polypeptide(L)' 'MAKVAFLGLGVMGAPMAGHLARAGHDVTVFNRTRAKADAWVAANGGRAAASPAEAAEGAAAVFACVGN' A
#
# COMPACT_ATOMS: atom_id res chain seq x y z
N MET A 1 15.25 -4.24 -5.08
CA MET A 1 13.93 -3.57 -5.14
C MET A 1 12.89 -4.64 -5.43
N ALA A 2 11.80 -4.73 -4.66
CA ALA A 2 10.73 -5.72 -4.90
C ALA A 2 9.38 -5.01 -5.05
N LYS A 3 8.50 -5.55 -5.89
CA LYS A 3 7.12 -5.09 -6.03
C LYS A 3 6.27 -5.69 -4.92
N VAL A 4 5.64 -4.87 -4.11
CA VAL A 4 4.84 -5.31 -2.96
C VAL A 4 3.49 -4.60 -2.90
N ALA A 5 2.48 -5.30 -2.40
CA ALA A 5 1.15 -4.75 -2.19
C ALA A 5 0.86 -4.56 -0.70
N PHE A 6 0.25 -3.44 -0.31
CA PHE A 6 -0.19 -3.20 1.05
C PHE A 6 -1.68 -2.86 1.11
N LEU A 7 -2.46 -3.73 1.75
CA LEU A 7 -3.91 -3.63 1.87
C LEU A 7 -4.28 -3.12 3.26
N GLY A 8 -4.81 -1.91 3.32
CA GLY A 8 -5.22 -1.25 4.56
C GLY A 8 -4.20 -0.19 5.01
N LEU A 9 -4.69 1.04 5.16
CA LEU A 9 -3.88 2.21 5.53
C LEU A 9 -4.45 2.85 6.80
N GLY A 10 -4.65 2.02 7.83
CA GLY A 10 -5.00 2.46 9.18
C GLY A 10 -3.79 3.00 9.95
N VAL A 11 -3.96 3.20 11.26
CA VAL A 11 -2.91 3.69 12.17
C VAL A 11 -1.63 2.85 12.09
N MET A 12 -1.77 1.53 11.94
CA MET A 12 -0.64 0.61 11.77
C MET A 12 -0.21 0.45 10.31
N GLY A 13 -1.16 0.24 9.39
CA GLY A 13 -0.85 -0.08 8.00
C GLY A 13 -0.11 1.04 7.24
N ALA A 14 -0.50 2.31 7.46
CA ALA A 14 0.11 3.45 6.78
C ALA A 14 1.62 3.61 7.04
N PRO A 15 2.12 3.63 8.30
CA PRO A 15 3.56 3.71 8.56
C PRO A 15 4.32 2.46 8.11
N MET A 16 3.71 1.26 8.19
CA MET A 16 4.34 0.02 7.71
C MET A 16 4.58 0.06 6.19
N ALA A 17 3.58 0.45 5.41
CA ALA A 17 3.73 0.68 3.97
C ALA A 17 4.81 1.76 3.71
N GLY A 18 4.82 2.83 4.52
CA GLY A 18 5.79 3.92 4.41
C GLY A 18 7.24 3.45 4.61
N HIS A 19 7.47 2.53 5.54
CA HIS A 19 8.77 1.90 5.74
C HIS A 19 9.22 1.08 4.53
N LEU A 20 8.31 0.33 3.89
CA LEU A 20 8.62 -0.41 2.67
C LEU A 20 9.02 0.53 1.53
N ALA A 21 8.29 1.63 1.34
CA ALA A 21 8.61 2.63 0.32
C ALA A 21 9.98 3.28 0.58
N ARG A 22 10.24 3.70 1.83
CA ARG A 22 11.53 4.29 2.24
C ARG A 22 12.71 3.31 2.13
N ALA A 23 12.47 2.01 2.28
CA ALA A 23 13.47 0.97 2.04
C ALA A 23 13.73 0.74 0.54
N GLY A 24 13.03 1.46 -0.34
CA GLY A 24 13.19 1.38 -1.79
C GLY A 24 12.46 0.19 -2.41
N HIS A 25 11.33 -0.25 -1.86
CA HIS A 25 10.41 -1.17 -2.55
C HIS A 25 9.43 -0.41 -3.46
N ASP A 26 8.96 -1.06 -4.52
CA ASP A 26 7.88 -0.53 -5.36
C ASP A 26 6.55 -0.93 -4.70
N VAL A 27 5.92 0.02 -4.02
CA VAL A 27 4.74 -0.22 -3.18
C VAL A 27 3.48 0.20 -3.93
N THR A 28 2.58 -0.77 -4.13
CA THR A 28 1.19 -0.51 -4.50
C THR A 28 0.30 -0.63 -3.27
N VAL A 29 -0.47 0.40 -2.96
CA VAL A 29 -1.37 0.42 -1.80
C VAL A 29 -2.83 0.33 -2.23
N PHE A 30 -3.64 -0.26 -1.36
CA PHE A 30 -5.10 -0.19 -1.45
C PHE A 30 -5.67 0.13 -0.06
N ASN A 31 -6.71 0.95 -0.03
CA ASN A 31 -7.53 1.14 1.15
C ASN A 31 -8.98 1.40 0.72
N ARG A 32 -9.95 0.84 1.47
CA ARG A 32 -11.39 1.00 1.18
C ARG A 32 -11.80 2.47 1.00
N THR A 33 -11.27 3.35 1.84
CA THR A 33 -11.41 4.81 1.65
C THR A 33 -10.30 5.28 0.71
N ARG A 34 -10.64 5.54 -0.54
CA ARG A 34 -9.70 5.90 -1.62
C ARG A 34 -8.82 7.11 -1.27
N ALA A 35 -9.40 8.15 -0.68
CA ALA A 35 -8.66 9.36 -0.28
C ALA A 35 -7.46 9.07 0.65
N LYS A 36 -7.51 8.00 1.47
CA LYS A 36 -6.37 7.61 2.31
C LYS A 36 -5.21 7.03 1.48
N ALA A 37 -5.51 6.27 0.43
CA ALA A 37 -4.50 5.74 -0.48
C ALA A 37 -3.86 6.85 -1.31
N ASP A 38 -4.67 7.77 -1.84
CA ASP A 38 -4.13 8.92 -2.60
C ASP A 38 -3.26 9.82 -1.71
N ALA A 39 -3.70 10.14 -0.49
CA ALA A 39 -2.90 10.92 0.46
C ALA A 39 -1.59 10.21 0.83
N TRP A 40 -1.64 8.88 1.00
CA TRP A 40 -0.44 8.11 1.30
C TRP A 40 0.57 8.14 0.13
N VAL A 41 0.10 7.99 -1.11
CA VAL A 41 0.94 8.09 -2.31
C VAL A 41 1.52 9.49 -2.47
N ALA A 42 0.74 10.54 -2.23
CA ALA A 42 1.24 11.92 -2.26
C ALA A 42 2.39 12.16 -1.26
N ALA A 43 2.37 11.48 -0.12
CA ALA A 43 3.38 11.64 0.93
C ALA A 43 4.62 10.73 0.76
N ASN A 44 4.46 9.53 0.17
CA ASN A 44 5.51 8.50 0.16
C ASN A 44 5.96 8.06 -1.25
N GLY A 45 5.25 8.47 -2.30
CA GLY A 45 5.39 7.89 -3.65
C GLY A 45 4.69 6.54 -3.78
N GLY A 46 4.86 5.89 -4.94
CA GLY A 46 4.24 4.60 -5.26
C GLY A 46 2.92 4.73 -6.01
N ARG A 47 2.06 3.70 -5.90
CA ARG A 47 0.81 3.60 -6.66
C ARG A 47 -0.38 3.27 -5.75
N ALA A 48 -1.54 3.88 -6.01
CA ALA A 48 -2.80 3.48 -5.40
C ALA A 48 -3.62 2.64 -6.39
N ALA A 49 -4.02 1.43 -6.00
CA ALA A 49 -4.89 0.57 -6.80
C ALA A 49 -6.38 0.82 -6.47
N ALA A 50 -7.27 0.55 -7.43
CA ALA A 50 -8.72 0.67 -7.25
C ALA A 50 -9.35 -0.55 -6.54
N SER A 51 -8.64 -1.68 -6.46
CA SER A 51 -9.09 -2.89 -5.75
C SER A 51 -7.93 -3.66 -5.11
N PRO A 52 -8.19 -4.55 -4.12
CA PRO A 52 -7.17 -5.46 -3.60
C PRO A 52 -6.57 -6.39 -4.66
N ALA A 53 -7.39 -6.85 -5.60
CA ALA A 53 -6.95 -7.72 -6.69
C ALA A 53 -5.94 -7.02 -7.60
N GLU A 54 -6.25 -5.79 -7.99
CA GLU A 54 -5.35 -4.94 -8.78
C GLU A 54 -4.08 -4.55 -8.00
N ALA A 55 -4.16 -4.37 -6.68
CA ALA A 55 -2.98 -4.09 -5.85
C ALA A 55 -2.01 -5.28 -5.83
N ALA A 56 -2.55 -6.51 -5.80
CA ALA A 56 -1.77 -7.75 -5.72
C ALA A 56 -1.17 -8.19 -7.07
N GLU A 57 -1.62 -7.61 -8.19
CA GLU A 57 -1.19 -8.02 -9.52
C GLU A 57 0.32 -7.81 -9.73
N GLY A 58 1.05 -8.90 -9.94
CA GLY A 58 2.50 -8.87 -10.11
C GLY A 58 3.31 -8.54 -8.85
N ALA A 59 2.67 -8.47 -7.68
CA ALA A 59 3.36 -8.28 -6.41
C ALA A 59 4.03 -9.59 -5.96
N ALA A 60 5.29 -9.48 -5.50
CA ALA A 60 6.02 -10.61 -4.93
C ALA A 60 5.52 -10.98 -3.52
N ALA A 61 4.92 -10.01 -2.82
CA ALA A 61 4.30 -10.20 -1.52
C ALA A 61 3.11 -9.25 -1.33
N VAL A 62 2.11 -9.71 -0.58
CA VAL A 62 0.92 -8.94 -0.21
C VAL A 62 0.82 -8.88 1.31
N PHE A 63 0.73 -7.68 1.85
CA PHE A 63 0.50 -7.42 3.28
C PHE A 63 -0.94 -6.97 3.50
N ALA A 64 -1.60 -7.47 4.54
CA ALA A 64 -2.93 -7.03 4.93
C ALA A 64 -2.93 -6.57 6.39
N CYS A 65 -3.34 -5.33 6.62
CA CYS A 65 -3.49 -4.73 7.94
C CYS A 65 -4.80 -3.94 7.99
N VAL A 66 -5.88 -4.63 8.34
CA VAL A 66 -7.25 -4.11 8.35
C VAL A 66 -7.87 -4.30 9.73
N GLY A 67 -8.90 -3.51 10.05
CA GLY A 67 -9.72 -3.76 11.23
C GLY A 67 -10.73 -4.89 11.01
N ASN A 68 -11.26 -5.44 12.10
CA ASN A 68 -12.44 -6.31 12.08
C ASN A 68 -13.72 -5.49 11.92
#